data_AF-A0A2A4X5G1-F1
#
_entry.id   AF-A0A2A4X5G1-F1
#
_cell.length_a   1.000
_cell.length_b   1.000
_cell.length_c   1.000
_cell.angle_alpha   90.00
_cell.angle_beta   90.00
_cell.angle_gamma   90.00
#
_symmetry.space_group_name_H-M   'P 1'
#
loop_
_entity.id
_entity.type
_entity.pdbx_description
1 polymer ?
#
loop_
_entity_poly.entity_id
_entity_poly.type
_entity_poly.pdbx_seq_one_letter_code
_entity_poly.pdbx_strand_id
1 'polypeptide(L)'
;MNIWAIADLHLALTLPEKDMSFFGPSWKDYVEKISTQWKELVSDNDLVLIAGDISWAMKLDEAKEDLAWIDSLPGKKVLLKGNHDYWWPTSAKLEKLLPPSISFVYSSAFTYKGVAVAGARLWDHPEINYSSYITFQDNPRQKKKAKVSQTQIMATFEKELLRLERTLKTMPDNADLKIVMTHYPPVDEAGTVSSVTSLLKQYGINICVFGHLHNVNQAKFPSLCFDQIPYYLTSADFLNFKPIKIATL
;
A
#
# COMPACT_ATOMS: atom_id res chain seq x y z
N MET A 1 -3.36 -17.86 11.81
CA MET A 1 -2.59 -16.62 11.52
C MET A 1 -3.55 -15.61 10.92
N ASN A 2 -3.65 -14.42 11.50
CA ASN A 2 -4.40 -13.32 10.89
C ASN A 2 -3.54 -12.59 9.86
N ILE A 3 -4.19 -12.04 8.85
CA ILE A 3 -3.56 -11.17 7.86
C ILE A 3 -4.20 -9.79 7.96
N TRP A 4 -3.35 -8.81 8.18
CA TRP A 4 -3.71 -7.41 8.35
C TRP A 4 -3.18 -6.58 7.20
N ALA A 5 -3.79 -5.44 6.93
CA ALA A 5 -3.31 -4.48 5.96
C ALA A 5 -3.45 -3.04 6.47
N ILE A 6 -2.51 -2.20 6.07
CA ILE A 6 -2.51 -0.75 6.25
C ILE A 6 -1.60 -0.15 5.17
N ALA A 7 -1.79 1.09 4.77
CA ALA A 7 -0.93 1.78 3.81
C ALA A 7 -0.78 3.24 4.24
N ASP A 8 0.09 3.97 3.55
CA ASP A 8 0.22 5.41 3.72
C ASP A 8 0.54 5.80 5.16
N LEU A 9 1.51 5.10 5.76
CA LEU A 9 1.99 5.42 7.10
C LEU A 9 2.63 6.80 7.15
N HIS A 10 3.26 7.24 6.05
CA HIS A 10 3.89 8.56 5.91
C HIS A 10 4.79 8.94 7.09
N LEU A 11 5.55 7.97 7.60
CA LEU A 11 6.43 8.19 8.75
C LEU A 11 7.47 9.27 8.43
N ALA A 12 7.73 10.12 9.41
CA ALA A 12 8.64 11.25 9.27
C ALA A 12 9.47 11.44 10.56
N LEU A 13 9.88 10.34 11.22
CA LEU A 13 10.54 10.39 12.54
C LEU A 13 11.85 11.18 12.50
N THR A 14 12.56 11.14 11.36
CA THR A 14 13.80 11.88 11.12
C THR A 14 13.59 13.21 10.38
N LEU A 15 12.37 13.50 9.92
CA LEU A 15 12.01 14.64 9.09
C LEU A 15 10.73 15.33 9.59
N PRO A 16 10.72 15.89 10.82
CA PRO A 16 9.52 16.45 11.44
C PRO A 16 8.88 17.60 10.63
N GLU A 17 9.63 18.26 9.75
CA GLU A 17 9.09 19.25 8.84
C GLU A 17 8.15 18.66 7.77
N LYS A 18 8.15 17.34 7.56
CA LYS A 18 7.25 16.63 6.64
C LYS A 18 6.10 15.91 7.33
N ASP A 19 5.93 16.10 8.63
CA ASP A 19 4.91 15.45 9.43
C ASP A 19 3.49 15.62 8.84
N MET A 20 2.68 14.57 8.90
CA MET A 20 1.35 14.60 8.30
C MET A 20 0.33 15.43 9.08
N SER A 21 0.61 15.83 10.33
CA SER A 21 -0.28 16.70 11.12
C SER A 21 -0.56 18.06 10.47
N PHE A 22 0.30 18.52 9.55
CA PHE A 22 0.06 19.72 8.75
C PHE A 22 -1.06 19.57 7.70
N PHE A 23 -1.50 18.34 7.43
CA PHE A 23 -2.49 18.02 6.39
C PHE A 23 -3.92 17.84 6.94
N GLY A 24 -4.10 17.99 8.26
CA GLY A 24 -5.41 17.99 8.88
C GLY A 24 -5.39 17.43 10.31
N PRO A 25 -6.43 17.74 11.11
CA PRO A 25 -6.49 17.34 12.52
C PRO A 25 -6.56 15.81 12.71
N SER A 26 -7.03 15.06 11.71
CA SER A 26 -7.05 13.58 11.74
C SER A 26 -5.64 13.00 11.94
N TRP A 27 -4.63 13.62 11.32
CA TRP A 27 -3.23 13.20 11.36
C TRP A 27 -2.49 13.60 12.64
N LYS A 28 -3.11 14.37 13.54
CA LYS A 28 -2.48 14.65 14.83
C LYS A 28 -2.15 13.32 15.56
N ASP A 29 -0.92 13.18 16.04
CA ASP A 29 -0.43 12.01 16.79
C ASP A 29 -0.61 10.67 16.03
N TYR A 30 -0.61 10.70 14.68
CA TYR A 30 -0.88 9.52 13.84
C TYR A 30 0.08 8.35 14.11
N VAL A 31 1.37 8.63 14.32
CA VAL A 31 2.37 7.59 14.64
C VAL A 31 1.98 6.84 15.92
N GLU A 32 1.57 7.57 16.97
CA GLU A 32 1.15 6.96 18.23
C GLU A 32 -0.13 6.16 18.04
N LYS A 33 -1.15 6.73 17.36
CA LYS A 33 -2.40 6.03 17.02
C LYS A 33 -2.15 4.72 16.30
N ILE A 34 -1.28 4.72 15.27
CA ILE A 34 -0.90 3.51 14.54
C ILE A 34 -0.26 2.51 15.51
N SER A 35 0.75 2.92 16.29
CA SER A 35 1.45 1.99 17.18
C SER A 35 0.54 1.35 18.23
N THR A 36 -0.37 2.13 18.82
CA THR A 36 -1.30 1.66 19.85
C THR A 36 -2.29 0.68 19.25
N GLN A 37 -2.97 1.06 18.15
CA GLN A 37 -3.92 0.17 17.48
C GLN A 37 -3.24 -1.10 16.95
N TRP A 38 -2.04 -0.99 16.41
CA TRP A 38 -1.29 -2.14 15.90
C TRP A 38 -0.97 -3.13 17.03
N LYS A 39 -0.44 -2.65 18.16
CA LYS A 39 -0.08 -3.50 19.31
C LYS A 39 -1.30 -4.13 19.99
N GLU A 40 -2.47 -3.49 19.91
CA GLU A 40 -3.72 -4.04 20.43
C GLU A 40 -4.28 -5.19 19.56
N LEU A 41 -3.99 -5.20 18.26
CA LEU A 41 -4.67 -6.08 17.29
C LEU A 41 -3.78 -7.19 16.73
N VAL A 42 -2.51 -6.88 16.49
CA VAL A 42 -1.59 -7.74 15.74
C VAL A 42 -0.73 -8.52 16.73
N SER A 43 -0.65 -9.83 16.53
CA SER A 43 0.27 -10.71 17.26
C SER A 43 1.56 -10.97 16.46
N ASP A 44 2.62 -11.43 17.13
CA ASP A 44 3.89 -11.78 16.48
C ASP A 44 3.77 -12.88 15.41
N ASN A 45 2.70 -13.68 15.47
CA ASN A 45 2.44 -14.75 14.52
C ASN A 45 1.73 -14.27 13.24
N ASP A 46 1.22 -13.05 13.23
CA ASP A 46 0.42 -12.50 12.13
C ASP A 46 1.28 -11.93 10.99
N LEU A 47 0.62 -11.69 9.86
CA LEU A 47 1.20 -11.03 8.69
C LEU A 47 0.55 -9.65 8.52
N VAL A 48 1.35 -8.62 8.24
CA VAL A 48 0.88 -7.27 7.96
C VAL A 48 1.39 -6.79 6.61
N LEU A 49 0.46 -6.39 5.75
CA LEU A 49 0.71 -5.86 4.43
C LEU A 49 0.77 -4.33 4.49
N ILE A 50 1.86 -3.73 3.98
CA ILE A 50 2.04 -2.27 3.93
C ILE A 50 2.07 -1.80 2.48
N ALA A 51 0.92 -1.31 1.97
CA ALA A 51 0.71 -1.07 0.54
C ALA A 51 1.21 0.31 0.05
N GLY A 52 2.43 0.66 0.42
CA GLY A 52 3.12 1.88 -0.05
C GLY A 52 2.97 3.09 0.86
N ASP A 53 3.77 4.11 0.52
CA ASP A 53 3.86 5.40 1.19
C ASP A 53 4.17 5.25 2.69
N ILE A 54 5.30 4.59 2.93
CA ILE A 54 5.74 4.14 4.24
C ILE A 54 6.44 5.28 4.99
N SER A 55 7.31 6.01 4.30
CA SER A 55 8.15 7.06 4.91
C SER A 55 8.36 8.24 3.96
N TRP A 56 8.38 9.43 4.54
CA TRP A 56 8.71 10.70 3.89
C TRP A 56 10.22 10.91 3.66
N ALA A 57 11.06 9.98 4.11
CA ALA A 57 12.48 9.96 3.84
C ALA A 57 12.77 10.09 2.34
N MET A 58 13.78 10.90 1.99
CA MET A 58 14.25 11.02 0.61
C MET A 58 15.38 10.05 0.31
N LYS A 59 16.12 9.63 1.34
CA LYS A 59 17.25 8.72 1.25
C LYS A 59 17.09 7.58 2.25
N LEU A 60 17.65 6.43 1.91
CA LEU A 60 17.58 5.23 2.75
C LEU A 60 18.09 5.46 4.17
N ASP A 61 19.15 6.24 4.37
CA ASP A 61 19.70 6.50 5.70
C ASP A 61 18.72 7.25 6.60
N GLU A 62 17.89 8.13 6.02
CA GLU A 62 16.82 8.87 6.74
C GLU A 62 15.66 7.93 7.10
N ALA A 63 15.37 6.93 6.25
CA ALA A 63 14.30 5.95 6.45
C ALA A 63 14.63 4.88 7.51
N LYS A 64 15.87 4.80 8.00
CA LYS A 64 16.29 3.73 8.91
C LYS A 64 15.53 3.74 10.24
N GLU A 65 15.27 4.92 10.79
CA GLU A 65 14.51 5.03 12.05
C GLU A 65 13.04 4.65 11.85
N ASP A 66 12.44 5.05 10.73
CA ASP A 66 11.08 4.65 10.36
C ASP A 66 10.98 3.12 10.18
N LEU A 67 11.95 2.51 9.50
CA LEU A 67 12.00 1.05 9.31
C LEU A 67 12.26 0.29 10.62
N ALA A 68 13.11 0.83 11.50
CA ALA A 68 13.34 0.26 12.83
C ALA A 68 12.09 0.36 13.71
N TRP A 69 11.36 1.47 13.61
CA TRP A 69 10.07 1.64 14.28
C TRP A 69 9.05 0.61 13.79
N ILE A 70 8.93 0.41 12.47
CA ILE A 70 8.06 -0.64 11.91
C ILE A 70 8.49 -2.01 12.39
N ASP A 71 9.79 -2.32 12.39
CA ASP A 71 10.33 -3.60 12.85
C ASP A 71 9.91 -3.91 14.29
N SER A 72 9.90 -2.89 15.16
CA SER A 72 9.51 -3.01 16.57
C SER A 72 8.02 -3.37 16.79
N LEU A 73 7.17 -3.23 15.78
CA LEU A 73 5.75 -3.58 15.88
C LEU A 73 5.52 -5.09 15.70
N PRO A 74 4.51 -5.68 16.36
CA PRO A 74 4.21 -7.10 16.23
C PRO A 74 3.94 -7.56 14.79
N GLY A 75 4.25 -8.82 14.52
CA GLY A 75 3.95 -9.52 13.26
C GLY A 75 5.07 -9.41 12.21
N LYS A 76 4.94 -10.23 11.15
CA LYS A 76 5.80 -10.14 9.96
C LYS A 76 5.22 -9.13 8.98
N LYS A 77 6.06 -8.28 8.40
CA LYS A 77 5.65 -7.14 7.56
C LYS A 77 6.07 -7.37 6.13
N VAL A 78 5.20 -7.05 5.18
CA VAL A 78 5.49 -7.10 3.75
C VAL A 78 5.23 -5.74 3.14
N LEU A 79 6.30 -5.10 2.67
CA LEU A 79 6.27 -3.76 2.13
C LEU A 79 6.05 -3.77 0.62
N LEU A 80 5.23 -2.86 0.12
CA LEU A 80 5.21 -2.43 -1.29
C LEU A 80 5.71 -0.99 -1.36
N LYS A 81 6.41 -0.63 -2.45
CA LYS A 81 6.85 0.75 -2.69
C LYS A 81 5.69 1.63 -3.17
N GLY A 82 5.43 2.75 -2.49
CA GLY A 82 4.52 3.81 -2.92
C GLY A 82 5.17 4.90 -3.77
N ASN A 83 4.46 6.01 -4.01
CA ASN A 83 5.00 7.15 -4.76
C ASN A 83 5.79 8.14 -3.90
N HIS A 84 5.61 8.14 -2.59
CA HIS A 84 6.35 8.97 -1.64
C HIS A 84 7.60 8.27 -1.06
N ASP A 85 7.77 6.97 -1.29
CA ASP A 85 8.95 6.20 -0.87
C ASP A 85 10.19 6.44 -1.75
N TYR A 86 10.66 7.69 -1.81
CA TYR A 86 11.85 8.08 -2.58
C TYR A 86 13.13 7.43 -2.04
N TRP A 87 13.17 7.14 -0.74
CA TRP A 87 14.27 6.46 -0.05
C TRP A 87 14.55 5.04 -0.54
N TRP A 88 13.57 4.39 -1.17
CA TRP A 88 13.58 2.95 -1.48
C TRP A 88 14.63 2.59 -2.56
N PRO A 89 15.70 1.85 -2.20
CA PRO A 89 16.84 1.54 -3.07
C PRO A 89 16.58 0.29 -3.93
N THR A 90 17.65 -0.32 -4.48
CA THR A 90 17.54 -1.60 -5.18
C THR A 90 17.20 -2.76 -4.23
N SER A 91 16.58 -3.83 -4.75
CA SER A 91 16.21 -5.03 -3.96
C SER A 91 17.39 -5.63 -3.21
N ALA A 92 18.54 -5.80 -3.88
CA ALA A 92 19.75 -6.35 -3.25
C ALA A 92 20.27 -5.49 -2.08
N LYS A 93 19.98 -4.18 -2.08
CA LYS A 93 20.32 -3.29 -0.96
C LYS A 93 19.28 -3.41 0.16
N LEU A 94 17.99 -3.54 -0.18
CA LEU A 94 16.93 -3.80 0.81
C LEU A 94 17.11 -5.12 1.53
N GLU A 95 17.37 -6.22 0.81
CA GLU A 95 17.57 -7.56 1.40
C GLU A 95 18.67 -7.59 2.47
N LYS A 96 19.70 -6.75 2.33
CA LYS A 96 20.81 -6.65 3.29
C LYS A 96 20.51 -5.78 4.51
N LEU A 97 19.55 -4.86 4.39
CA LEU A 97 19.32 -3.80 5.38
C LEU A 97 18.01 -3.96 6.14
N LEU A 98 17.01 -4.62 5.54
CA LEU A 98 15.73 -4.82 6.19
C LEU A 98 15.88 -5.78 7.38
N PRO A 99 15.30 -5.45 8.54
CA PRO A 99 15.23 -6.36 9.67
C PRO A 99 14.50 -7.68 9.33
N PRO A 100 14.75 -8.78 10.05
CA PRO A 100 14.17 -10.10 9.72
C PRO A 100 12.63 -10.16 9.73
N SER A 101 11.99 -9.25 10.49
CA SER A 101 10.52 -9.17 10.54
C SER A 101 9.93 -8.47 9.31
N ILE A 102 10.76 -7.82 8.48
CA ILE A 102 10.32 -7.06 7.32
C ILE A 102 10.78 -7.76 6.04
N SER A 103 9.85 -7.91 5.11
CA SER A 103 10.08 -8.38 3.75
C SER A 103 9.39 -7.42 2.79
N PHE A 104 9.55 -7.61 1.48
CA PHE A 104 8.99 -6.71 0.50
C PHE A 104 8.59 -7.45 -0.77
N VAL A 105 7.71 -6.84 -1.55
CA VAL A 105 7.35 -7.28 -2.90
C VAL A 105 8.05 -6.38 -3.91
N TYR A 106 8.91 -6.98 -4.73
CA TYR A 106 9.47 -6.32 -5.90
C TYR A 106 9.94 -7.33 -6.93
N SER A 107 9.31 -7.34 -8.11
CA SER A 107 9.66 -8.24 -9.24
C SER A 107 9.54 -9.75 -8.96
N SER A 108 9.19 -10.16 -7.74
CA SER A 108 8.83 -11.51 -7.33
C SER A 108 7.80 -11.44 -6.19
N ALA A 109 7.02 -12.50 -6.05
CA ALA A 109 6.04 -12.68 -4.99
C ALA A 109 6.76 -13.08 -3.70
N PHE A 110 6.22 -12.60 -2.58
CA PHE A 110 6.59 -13.03 -1.24
C PHE A 110 5.71 -14.22 -0.83
N THR A 111 6.27 -15.21 -0.14
CA THR A 111 5.52 -16.36 0.36
C THR A 111 5.75 -16.57 1.86
N TYR A 112 4.68 -16.89 2.59
CA TYR A 112 4.74 -17.14 4.03
C TYR A 112 3.52 -17.94 4.49
N LYS A 113 3.77 -19.13 5.07
CA LYS A 113 2.74 -19.99 5.70
C LYS A 113 1.46 -20.15 4.85
N GLY A 114 1.61 -20.57 3.60
CA GLY A 114 0.49 -20.77 2.66
C GLY A 114 0.01 -19.50 1.94
N VAL A 115 0.42 -18.31 2.39
CA VAL A 115 0.10 -17.04 1.72
C VAL A 115 1.13 -16.74 0.63
N ALA A 116 0.67 -16.31 -0.54
CA ALA A 116 1.48 -15.66 -1.56
C ALA A 116 1.04 -14.20 -1.74
N VAL A 117 1.98 -13.27 -1.75
CA VAL A 117 1.74 -11.83 -1.90
C VAL A 117 2.51 -11.31 -3.11
N ALA A 118 1.81 -10.75 -4.08
CA ALA A 118 2.37 -10.11 -5.27
C ALA A 118 1.95 -8.64 -5.31
N GLY A 119 2.46 -7.88 -6.28
CA GLY A 119 2.15 -6.46 -6.33
C GLY A 119 3.07 -5.63 -7.18
N ALA A 120 2.57 -4.46 -7.53
CA ALA A 120 3.30 -3.39 -8.17
C ALA A 120 2.73 -2.06 -7.69
N ARG A 121 3.49 -0.98 -7.81
CA ARG A 121 3.01 0.34 -7.37
C ARG A 121 1.74 0.74 -8.12
N LEU A 122 1.62 0.32 -9.39
CA LEU A 122 0.67 0.87 -10.36
C LEU A 122 0.93 2.36 -10.60
N TRP A 123 -0.01 3.01 -11.28
CA TRP A 123 0.07 4.41 -11.64
C TRP A 123 -1.34 4.98 -11.84
N ASP A 124 -1.44 6.30 -11.98
CA ASP A 124 -2.67 6.97 -12.40
C ASP A 124 -3.20 6.38 -13.72
N HIS A 125 -4.52 6.30 -13.86
CA HIS A 125 -5.21 5.91 -15.08
C HIS A 125 -6.39 6.87 -15.33
N PRO A 126 -6.62 7.36 -16.57
CA PRO A 126 -7.69 8.35 -16.85
C PRO A 126 -9.10 7.89 -16.49
N GLU A 127 -9.34 6.58 -16.52
CA GLU A 127 -10.64 5.98 -16.18
C GLU A 127 -10.80 5.71 -14.66
N ILE A 128 -9.72 5.81 -13.89
CA ILE A 128 -9.79 5.65 -12.42
C ILE A 128 -10.05 7.01 -11.79
N ASN A 129 -11.24 7.19 -11.20
CA ASN A 129 -11.60 8.45 -10.56
C ASN A 129 -12.36 8.23 -9.23
N TYR A 130 -11.78 8.74 -8.14
CA TYR A 130 -12.39 8.74 -6.80
C TYR A 130 -12.71 10.15 -6.28
N SER A 131 -12.69 11.18 -7.14
CA SER A 131 -12.87 12.58 -6.72
C SER A 131 -14.19 12.84 -6.00
N SER A 132 -15.24 12.07 -6.31
CA SER A 132 -16.55 12.14 -5.63
C SER A 132 -16.51 11.73 -4.16
N TYR A 133 -15.50 10.95 -3.75
CA TYR A 133 -15.32 10.48 -2.36
C TYR A 133 -14.31 11.29 -1.57
N ILE A 134 -13.46 12.07 -2.24
CA ILE A 134 -12.38 12.81 -1.60
C ILE A 134 -12.90 14.18 -1.19
N THR A 135 -12.79 14.48 0.10
CA THR A 135 -13.04 15.85 0.58
C THR A 135 -11.77 16.65 0.36
N PHE A 136 -11.82 17.61 -0.57
CA PHE A 136 -10.69 18.48 -0.82
C PHE A 136 -10.37 19.29 0.44
N GLN A 137 -9.11 19.22 0.87
CA GLN A 137 -8.57 20.06 1.93
C GLN A 137 -7.43 20.88 1.33
N ASP A 138 -7.52 22.19 1.45
CA ASP A 138 -6.44 23.08 1.04
C ASP A 138 -5.18 22.73 1.83
N ASN A 139 -4.13 22.38 1.10
CA ASN A 139 -2.84 22.10 1.70
C ASN A 139 -1.89 23.27 1.40
N PRO A 140 -1.51 24.07 2.41
CA PRO A 140 -0.64 25.22 2.22
C PRO A 140 0.77 24.86 1.73
N ARG A 141 1.15 23.58 1.80
CA ARG A 141 2.45 23.04 1.36
C ARG A 141 2.38 22.28 0.04
N GLN A 142 1.21 22.20 -0.60
CA GLN A 142 1.06 21.50 -1.87
C GLN A 142 1.83 22.24 -2.97
N LYS A 143 2.87 21.59 -3.50
CA LYS A 143 3.58 22.09 -4.69
C LYS A 143 2.72 21.85 -5.93
N LYS A 144 2.73 22.80 -6.87
CA LYS A 144 2.12 22.61 -8.19
C LYS A 144 2.79 21.41 -8.87
N LYS A 145 2.02 20.38 -9.17
CA LYS A 145 2.49 19.24 -9.99
C LYS A 145 2.71 19.73 -11.43
N ALA A 146 3.81 19.27 -12.04
CA ALA A 146 4.01 19.46 -13.47
C ALA A 146 2.89 18.75 -14.25
N LYS A 147 2.41 19.35 -15.34
CA LYS A 147 1.45 18.68 -16.22
C LYS A 147 2.15 17.53 -16.93
N VAL A 148 1.66 16.32 -16.71
CA VAL A 148 2.08 15.10 -17.42
C VAL A 148 1.05 14.82 -18.51
N SER A 149 1.49 14.45 -19.72
CA SER A 149 0.54 14.16 -20.81
C SER A 149 -0.19 12.84 -20.56
N GLN A 150 -1.40 12.69 -21.10
CA GLN A 150 -2.16 11.44 -21.02
C GLN A 150 -1.36 10.25 -21.59
N THR A 151 -0.61 10.46 -22.68
CA THR A 151 0.27 9.43 -23.26
C THR A 151 1.35 8.97 -22.28
N GLN A 152 1.95 9.89 -21.52
CA GLN A 152 2.96 9.54 -20.51
C GLN A 152 2.37 8.80 -19.31
N ILE A 153 1.16 9.17 -18.90
CA ILE A 153 0.39 8.48 -17.84
C ILE A 153 0.14 7.03 -18.28
N MET A 154 -0.44 6.85 -19.46
CA MET A 154 -0.74 5.52 -20.00
C MET A 154 0.51 4.65 -20.17
N ALA A 155 1.59 5.19 -20.75
CA ALA A 155 2.83 4.45 -20.91
C ALA A 155 3.47 4.03 -19.57
N THR A 156 3.25 4.79 -18.50
CA THR A 156 3.74 4.44 -17.15
C THR A 156 2.83 3.39 -16.52
N PHE A 157 1.52 3.53 -16.68
CA PHE A 157 0.54 2.55 -16.23
C PHE A 157 0.78 1.16 -16.85
N GLU A 158 0.98 1.08 -18.17
CA GLU A 158 1.27 -0.17 -18.89
C GLU A 158 2.55 -0.85 -18.38
N LYS A 159 3.61 -0.08 -18.10
CA LYS A 159 4.85 -0.62 -17.52
C LYS A 159 4.63 -1.20 -16.13
N GLU A 160 3.81 -0.55 -15.31
CA GLU A 160 3.47 -1.06 -13.98
C GLU A 160 2.52 -2.26 -14.05
N LEU A 161 1.63 -2.34 -15.05
CA LEU A 161 0.81 -3.53 -15.30
C LEU A 161 1.70 -4.74 -15.67
N LEU A 162 2.70 -4.56 -16.52
CA LEU A 162 3.69 -5.60 -16.82
C LEU A 162 4.52 -5.99 -15.59
N ARG A 163 4.85 -5.02 -14.72
CA ARG A 163 5.53 -5.30 -13.44
C ARG A 163 4.64 -6.13 -12.52
N LEU A 164 3.34 -5.82 -12.45
CA LEU A 164 2.36 -6.58 -11.68
C LEU A 164 2.30 -8.02 -12.19
N GLU A 165 2.09 -8.22 -13.50
CA GLU A 165 2.04 -9.56 -14.10
C GLU A 165 3.30 -10.36 -13.80
N ARG A 166 4.49 -9.75 -13.91
CA ARG A 166 5.75 -10.43 -13.58
C ARG A 166 5.78 -10.93 -12.15
N THR A 167 5.27 -10.18 -11.17
CA THR A 167 5.19 -10.67 -9.79
C THR A 167 4.15 -11.79 -9.64
N LEU A 168 3.00 -11.66 -10.31
CA LEU A 168 1.95 -12.69 -10.30
C LEU A 168 2.44 -14.04 -10.83
N LYS A 169 3.23 -14.04 -11.91
CA LYS A 169 3.85 -15.25 -12.49
C LYS A 169 4.75 -16.02 -11.54
N THR A 170 5.22 -15.39 -10.47
CA THR A 170 6.09 -16.02 -9.48
C THR A 170 5.34 -16.54 -8.25
N MET A 171 4.01 -16.34 -8.18
CA MET A 171 3.20 -16.94 -7.13
C MET A 171 3.11 -18.45 -7.32
N PRO A 172 3.27 -19.25 -6.26
CA PRO A 172 3.06 -20.68 -6.36
C PRO A 172 1.58 -21.01 -6.58
N ASP A 173 1.31 -22.00 -7.44
CA ASP A 173 -0.06 -22.43 -7.75
C ASP A 173 -0.78 -23.04 -6.56
N ASN A 174 -0.03 -23.67 -5.64
CA ASN A 174 -0.54 -24.30 -4.42
C ASN A 174 -0.58 -23.36 -3.20
N ALA A 175 -0.53 -22.03 -3.40
CA ALA A 175 -0.79 -21.10 -2.31
C ALA A 175 -2.24 -21.25 -1.82
N ASP A 176 -2.43 -21.35 -0.51
CA ASP A 176 -3.76 -21.39 0.13
C ASP A 176 -4.49 -20.05 -0.04
N LEU A 177 -3.74 -18.95 -0.09
CA LEU A 177 -4.27 -17.60 -0.27
C LEU A 177 -3.32 -16.73 -1.11
N LYS A 178 -3.84 -16.15 -2.19
CA LYS A 178 -3.12 -15.23 -3.07
C LYS A 178 -3.64 -13.80 -2.89
N ILE A 179 -2.75 -12.90 -2.48
CA ILE A 179 -3.07 -11.49 -2.21
C ILE A 179 -2.25 -10.59 -3.14
N VAL A 180 -2.86 -9.53 -3.64
CA VAL A 180 -2.16 -8.47 -4.38
C VAL A 180 -2.17 -7.17 -3.61
N MET A 181 -1.00 -6.54 -3.50
CA MET A 181 -0.86 -5.16 -3.07
C MET A 181 -0.64 -4.26 -4.29
N THR A 182 -1.39 -3.16 -4.37
CA THR A 182 -1.03 -2.01 -5.22
C THR A 182 -0.91 -0.76 -4.37
N HIS A 183 -0.20 0.26 -4.82
CA HIS A 183 -0.22 1.52 -4.09
C HIS A 183 -1.33 2.42 -4.65
N TYR A 184 -1.24 2.72 -5.95
CA TYR A 184 -2.32 3.39 -6.67
C TYR A 184 -3.55 2.48 -6.72
N PRO A 185 -4.77 3.06 -6.78
CA PRO A 185 -5.98 2.28 -6.92
C PRO A 185 -5.92 1.41 -8.20
N PRO A 186 -6.27 0.12 -8.11
CA PRO A 186 -6.23 -0.80 -9.24
C PRO A 186 -7.42 -0.65 -10.20
N VAL A 187 -8.51 -0.07 -9.73
CA VAL A 187 -9.79 0.16 -10.42
C VAL A 187 -10.44 1.42 -9.85
N ASP A 188 -11.56 1.86 -10.45
CA ASP A 188 -12.49 2.80 -9.82
C ASP A 188 -13.61 2.06 -9.04
N GLU A 189 -14.64 2.81 -8.62
CA GLU A 189 -15.83 2.26 -7.96
C GLU A 189 -16.65 1.27 -8.80
N ALA A 190 -16.58 1.36 -10.13
CA ALA A 190 -17.34 0.53 -11.06
C ALA A 190 -16.53 -0.68 -11.54
N GLY A 191 -15.25 -0.78 -11.18
CA GLY A 191 -14.35 -1.84 -11.61
C GLY A 191 -13.77 -1.61 -13.00
N THR A 192 -13.78 -0.36 -13.48
CA THR A 192 -13.67 0.01 -14.90
C THR A 192 -12.26 -0.07 -15.50
N VAL A 193 -11.34 -0.83 -14.92
CA VAL A 193 -10.05 -1.14 -15.56
C VAL A 193 -9.94 -2.62 -15.79
N SER A 194 -10.43 -3.04 -16.96
CA SER A 194 -10.51 -4.45 -17.34
C SER A 194 -9.14 -5.13 -17.36
N SER A 195 -8.06 -4.41 -17.65
CA SER A 195 -6.72 -4.99 -17.72
C SER A 195 -6.20 -5.45 -16.36
N VAL A 196 -6.45 -4.69 -15.29
CA VAL A 196 -6.04 -5.09 -13.93
C VAL A 196 -6.97 -6.18 -13.40
N THR A 197 -8.29 -6.00 -13.47
CA THR A 197 -9.24 -7.00 -12.96
C THR A 197 -9.12 -8.33 -13.69
N SER A 198 -8.99 -8.31 -15.03
CA SER A 198 -8.78 -9.54 -15.82
C SER A 198 -7.49 -10.23 -15.44
N LEU A 199 -6.43 -9.48 -15.17
CA LEU A 199 -5.16 -10.04 -14.73
C LEU A 199 -5.31 -10.69 -13.34
N LEU A 200 -5.92 -10.01 -12.37
CA LEU A 200 -6.13 -10.58 -11.04
C LEU A 200 -6.99 -11.85 -11.09
N LYS A 201 -8.04 -11.85 -11.91
CA LYS A 201 -8.87 -13.03 -12.16
C LYS A 201 -8.08 -14.18 -12.79
N GLN A 202 -7.28 -13.90 -13.82
CA GLN A 202 -6.47 -14.89 -14.53
C GLN A 202 -5.52 -15.65 -13.60
N TYR A 203 -4.92 -14.95 -12.63
CA TYR A 203 -3.96 -15.54 -11.69
C TYR A 203 -4.62 -16.10 -10.41
N GLY A 204 -5.95 -16.09 -10.34
CA GLY A 204 -6.71 -16.65 -9.22
C GLY A 204 -6.47 -15.89 -7.90
N ILE A 205 -6.38 -14.56 -7.97
CA ILE A 205 -6.19 -13.72 -6.79
C ILE A 205 -7.43 -13.75 -5.91
N ASN A 206 -7.24 -13.82 -4.59
CA ASN A 206 -8.32 -13.88 -3.62
C ASN A 206 -8.62 -12.52 -3.01
N ILE A 207 -7.61 -11.66 -2.83
CA ILE A 207 -7.76 -10.35 -2.19
C ILE A 207 -6.86 -9.33 -2.88
N CYS A 208 -7.36 -8.10 -3.06
CA CYS A 208 -6.55 -6.96 -3.44
C CYS A 208 -6.59 -5.88 -2.36
N VAL A 209 -5.44 -5.30 -2.01
CA VAL A 209 -5.34 -4.15 -1.09
C VAL A 209 -4.61 -3.01 -1.78
N PHE A 210 -5.03 -1.78 -1.51
CA PHE A 210 -4.42 -0.57 -2.07
C PHE A 210 -4.46 0.61 -1.10
N GLY A 211 -3.65 1.65 -1.37
CA GLY A 211 -3.53 2.86 -0.55
C GLY A 211 -3.81 4.12 -1.36
N HIS A 212 -2.93 5.12 -1.23
CA HIS A 212 -2.82 6.34 -2.03
C HIS A 212 -3.95 7.38 -1.85
N LEU A 213 -5.19 6.93 -1.67
CA LEU A 213 -6.34 7.83 -1.52
C LEU A 213 -6.41 8.36 -0.10
N HIS A 214 -6.41 9.69 0.05
CA HIS A 214 -6.48 10.39 1.33
C HIS A 214 -7.69 11.30 1.42
N ASN A 215 -8.09 11.65 2.64
CA ASN A 215 -9.29 12.45 2.91
C ASN A 215 -10.57 11.86 2.30
N VAL A 216 -10.59 10.53 2.17
CA VAL A 216 -11.74 9.79 1.65
C VAL A 216 -12.85 9.82 2.69
N ASN A 217 -14.06 10.19 2.26
CA ASN A 217 -15.23 10.13 3.11
C ASN A 217 -15.65 8.68 3.34
N GLN A 218 -15.26 8.13 4.49
CA GLN A 218 -15.52 6.74 4.87
C GLN A 218 -16.99 6.34 4.80
N ALA A 219 -17.92 7.26 5.12
CA ALA A 219 -19.35 6.98 5.07
C ALA A 219 -19.91 6.87 3.65
N LYS A 220 -19.19 7.38 2.65
CA LYS A 220 -19.59 7.34 1.23
C LYS A 220 -18.82 6.31 0.42
N PHE A 221 -17.63 5.89 0.87
CA PHE A 221 -16.78 4.99 0.10
C PHE A 221 -17.45 3.60 -0.02
N PRO A 222 -17.62 3.07 -1.25
CA PRO A 222 -18.31 1.81 -1.45
C PRO A 222 -17.44 0.61 -1.05
N SER A 223 -18.08 -0.48 -0.67
CA SER A 223 -17.41 -1.79 -0.65
C SER A 223 -17.12 -2.22 -2.08
N LEU A 224 -15.87 -2.60 -2.37
CA LEU A 224 -15.42 -2.97 -3.70
C LEU A 224 -15.23 -4.49 -3.79
N CYS A 225 -15.89 -5.13 -4.75
CA CYS A 225 -15.73 -6.55 -5.04
C CYS A 225 -15.98 -6.82 -6.52
N PHE A 226 -14.97 -7.34 -7.22
CA PHE A 226 -15.03 -7.62 -8.66
C PHE A 226 -14.53 -9.03 -8.91
N ASP A 227 -15.25 -9.82 -9.70
CA ASP A 227 -14.95 -11.23 -9.94
C ASP A 227 -14.77 -12.06 -8.64
N GLN A 228 -15.56 -11.73 -7.60
CA GLN A 228 -15.47 -12.32 -6.25
C GLN A 228 -14.17 -11.99 -5.48
N ILE A 229 -13.37 -11.04 -5.98
CA ILE A 229 -12.17 -10.54 -5.34
C ILE A 229 -12.54 -9.27 -4.56
N PRO A 230 -12.52 -9.26 -3.22
CA PRO A 230 -12.64 -8.03 -2.44
C PRO A 230 -11.41 -7.12 -2.62
N TYR A 231 -11.67 -5.82 -2.72
CA TYR A 231 -10.66 -4.77 -2.81
C TYR A 231 -10.75 -3.88 -1.57
N TYR A 232 -9.65 -3.74 -0.84
CA TYR A 232 -9.59 -2.92 0.37
C TYR A 232 -8.75 -1.67 0.15
N LEU A 233 -9.37 -0.50 0.32
CA LEU A 233 -8.63 0.74 0.56
C LEU A 233 -8.06 0.69 1.99
N THR A 234 -6.76 0.90 2.11
CA THR A 234 -6.00 0.69 3.35
C THR A 234 -5.20 1.90 3.82
N SER A 235 -5.37 3.06 3.18
CA SER A 235 -4.74 4.31 3.64
C SER A 235 -5.00 4.55 5.13
N ALA A 236 -3.95 4.91 5.87
CA ALA A 236 -4.01 4.97 7.32
C ALA A 236 -5.10 5.93 7.83
N ASP A 237 -5.25 7.11 7.22
CA ASP A 237 -6.29 8.08 7.61
C ASP A 237 -7.71 7.56 7.34
N PHE A 238 -7.93 6.87 6.22
CA PHE A 238 -9.21 6.21 5.92
C PHE A 238 -9.58 5.14 6.95
N LEU A 239 -8.58 4.40 7.44
CA LEU A 239 -8.76 3.36 8.45
C LEU A 239 -8.76 3.88 9.89
N ASN A 240 -8.72 5.21 10.10
CA ASN A 240 -8.53 5.81 11.41
C ASN A 240 -7.29 5.25 12.15
N PHE A 241 -6.21 5.05 11.38
CA PHE A 241 -4.90 4.60 11.82
C PHE A 241 -4.89 3.19 12.42
N LYS A 242 -5.89 2.37 12.08
CA LYS A 242 -6.08 1.02 12.59
C LYS A 242 -5.85 -0.01 11.49
N PRO A 243 -4.89 -0.95 11.62
CA PRO A 243 -4.77 -2.05 10.67
C PRO A 243 -6.09 -2.82 10.53
N ILE A 244 -6.50 -3.09 9.29
CA ILE A 244 -7.71 -3.87 9.01
C ILE A 244 -7.36 -5.34 8.81
N LYS A 245 -8.12 -6.25 9.43
CA LYS A 245 -7.98 -7.68 9.19
C LYS A 245 -8.67 -8.01 7.86
N ILE A 246 -7.91 -8.55 6.92
CA ILE A 246 -8.42 -8.91 5.59
C ILE A 246 -8.66 -10.42 5.43
N ALA A 247 -7.98 -11.25 6.23
CA ALA A 247 -8.14 -12.70 6.19
C ALA A 247 -7.69 -13.39 7.48
N THR A 248 -8.00 -14.67 7.59
CA THR A 248 -7.49 -15.58 8.62
C THR A 248 -7.20 -16.93 7.96
N LEU A 249 -6.03 -17.49 8.27
CA LEU A 249 -5.60 -18.84 7.89
C LEU A 249 -5.40 -19.70 9.13
#